data_AF-A0A2M8B4R8-F1
#
_entry.id   AF-A0A2M8B4R8-F1
#
_cell.length_a   1.000
_cell.length_b   1.000
_cell.length_c   1.000
_cell.angle_alpha   90.00
_cell.angle_beta   90.00
_cell.angle_gamma   90.00
#
_symmetry.space_group_name_H-M   'P 1'
#
loop_
_entity.id
_entity.type
_entity.pdbx_description
1 polymer ?
#
loop_
_entity_poly.entity_id
_entity_poly.type
_entity_poly.pdbx_seq_one_letter_code
_entity_poly.pdbx_strand_id
1 'polypeptide(L)' 'RECVITGSFNFTKAAEEKNAENILVIRGDPDLTSKYIGNFDWHLRHSDLYQGRDG' A
#
# COMPACT_ATOMS: atom_id res chain seq x y z
N ARG A 1 3.46 17.77 -1.42
CA ARG A 1 4.19 17.13 -0.30
C ARG A 1 4.09 15.62 -0.53
N GLU A 2 5.20 14.93 -0.74
CA GLU A 2 5.22 13.49 -1.07
C GLU A 2 5.35 12.65 0.21
N CYS A 3 4.68 11.50 0.23
CA CYS A 3 4.57 10.64 1.40
C CYS A 3 4.42 9.17 0.99
N VAL A 4 5.20 8.29 1.61
CA VAL A 4 5.04 6.84 1.53
C VAL A 4 4.58 6.32 2.89
N ILE A 5 3.50 5.54 2.90
CA ILE A 5 3.01 4.82 4.07
C ILE A 5 3.21 3.34 3.78
N THR A 6 4.02 2.66 4.60
CA THR A 6 4.39 1.26 4.40
C THR A 6 4.64 0.59 5.75
N GLY A 7 4.80 -0.74 5.78
CA GLY A 7 4.97 -1.50 7.01
C GLY A 7 4.47 -2.93 6.87
N SER A 8 4.43 -3.69 7.97
CA SER A 8 3.89 -5.05 7.96
C SER A 8 2.35 -5.09 8.10
N PHE A 9 1.72 -3.94 8.38
CA PHE A 9 0.27 -3.85 8.61
C PHE A 9 -0.55 -4.29 7.39
N ASN A 10 -1.32 -5.36 7.54
CA ASN A 10 -2.30 -5.81 6.56
C ASN A 10 -3.67 -5.16 6.83
N PHE A 11 -4.41 -4.73 5.81
CA PHE A 11 -5.76 -4.14 6.00
C PHE A 11 -6.83 -5.20 6.26
N THR A 12 -6.73 -5.90 7.39
CA THR A 12 -7.65 -6.96 7.81
C THR A 12 -8.09 -6.74 9.26
N LYS A 13 -9.29 -7.20 9.62
CA LYS A 13 -9.75 -7.17 11.03
C LYS A 13 -8.78 -7.86 11.99
N ALA A 14 -8.14 -8.93 11.53
CA ALA A 14 -7.16 -9.66 12.34
C ALA A 14 -5.92 -8.81 12.66
N ALA A 15 -5.47 -7.97 11.73
CA ALA A 15 -4.34 -7.07 11.94
C ALA A 15 -4.69 -5.88 12.86
N GLU A 16 -5.95 -5.43 12.85
CA GLU A 16 -6.44 -4.36 13.74
C GLU A 16 -6.55 -4.83 15.20
N GLU A 17 -6.96 -6.07 15.44
CA GLU A 17 -7.29 -6.55 16.79
C GLU A 17 -6.20 -7.38 17.48
N LYS A 18 -5.28 -8.02 16.74
CA LYS A 18 -4.38 -9.05 17.31
C LYS A 18 -2.88 -8.87 17.09
N ASN A 19 -2.45 -8.09 16.10
CA ASN A 19 -1.04 -8.03 15.71
C ASN A 19 -0.39 -6.69 16.09
N ALA A 20 0.81 -6.74 16.67
CA ALA A 20 1.67 -5.57 16.85
C ALA A 20 2.34 -5.18 15.52
N GLU A 21 1.52 -4.81 14.54
CA GLU A 21 1.97 -4.42 13.20
C GLU A 21 2.62 -3.03 13.23
N ASN A 22 3.73 -2.85 12.51
CA ASN A 22 4.35 -1.54 12.38
C ASN A 22 3.81 -0.79 11.15
N ILE A 23 3.55 0.51 11.32
CA ILE A 23 3.32 1.46 10.22
C ILE A 23 4.45 2.48 10.25
N LEU A 24 5.07 2.68 9.10
CA LEU A 24 6.08 3.69 8.85
C LEU A 24 5.52 4.76 7.92
N VAL A 25 5.69 6.02 8.31
CA VAL A 25 5.28 7.19 7.52
C VAL A 25 6.53 7.97 7.13
N ILE A 26 6.92 7.90 5.86
CA ILE A 26 8.09 8.57 5.32
C ILE A 26 7.62 9.78 4.50
N ARG A 27 8.18 10.95 4.78
CA ARG A 27 7.75 12.22 4.18
C ARG A 27 8.95 12.97 3.59
N GLY A 28 8.74 13.60 2.44
CA GLY A 28 9.76 14.47 1.84
C GLY A 28 10.94 13.72 1.21
N ASP A 29 10.73 12.47 0.80
CA ASP A 29 11.69 11.66 0.04
C ASP A 29 11.13 11.35 -1.37
N PRO A 30 11.45 12.19 -2.38
CA PRO A 30 10.94 12.03 -3.74
C PRO A 30 11.46 10.79 -4.44
N ASP A 31 12.71 10.39 -4.16
CA ASP A 31 13.35 9.23 -4.79
C ASP A 31 12.70 7.93 -4.32
N LEU A 32 12.44 7.82 -3.02
CA LEU A 32 11.71 6.69 -2.47
C LEU A 32 10.27 6.65 -2.98
N THR A 33 9.60 7.80 -3.01
CA THR A 33 8.22 7.90 -3.51
C THR A 33 8.12 7.42 -4.96
N SER A 34 9.06 7.85 -5.81
CA SER A 34 9.10 7.46 -7.21
C SER A 34 9.28 5.95 -7.40
N LYS A 35 10.07 5.29 -6.54
CA LYS A 35 10.24 3.82 -6.56
C LYS A 35 8.94 3.09 -6.18
N TYR A 36 8.23 3.56 -5.17
CA TYR A 36 6.94 2.97 -4.76
C TYR A 36 5.86 3.14 -5.85
N ILE A 37 5.82 4.31 -6.50
CA ILE A 37 4.93 4.54 -7.66
C ILE A 37 5.26 3.57 -8.80
N GLY A 38 6.54 3.45 -9.16
CA GLY A 38 6.95 2.53 -10.23
C GLY A 38 6.59 1.07 -9.94
N ASN A 39 6.73 0.62 -8.68
CA ASN A 39 6.30 -0.71 -8.26
C ASN A 39 4.78 -0.89 -8.35
N PHE A 40 4.01 0.11 -7.93
CA PHE A 40 2.55 0.10 -8.04
C PHE A 40 2.10 0.02 -9.51
N ASP A 41 2.66 0.86 -10.38
CA ASP A 41 2.35 0.86 -11.83
C ASP A 41 2.71 -0.47 -12.49
N TRP A 42 3.80 -1.12 -12.06
CA TRP A 42 4.16 -2.46 -12.54
C TRP A 42 3.10 -3.49 -12.18
N HIS A 43 2.61 -3.49 -10.93
CA HIS A 43 1.54 -4.39 -10.53
C HIS A 43 0.20 -4.08 -11.18
N LEU A 44 -0.12 -2.80 -11.38
CA LEU A 44 -1.36 -2.38 -12.04
C LEU A 44 -1.45 -2.93 -13.48
N ARG A 45 -0.33 -2.92 -14.22
CA ARG A 45 -0.27 -3.41 -15.61
C ARG A 45 -0.65 -4.89 -15.78
N HIS A 46 -0.50 -5.70 -14.74
CA HIS A 46 -0.84 -7.12 -14.77
C HIS A 46 -2.02 -7.45 -13.84
N SER A 47 -2.80 -6.44 -13.44
CA SER A 47 -3.98 -6.61 -12.61
C SER A 47 -5.25 -6.61 -13.46
N ASP A 48 -6.29 -7.28 -12.96
CA ASP A 48 -7.62 -7.24 -13.56
C ASP A 48 -8.48 -6.19 -12.87
N LEU A 49 -9.30 -5.48 -13.65
CA LEU A 49 -10.27 -4.54 -13.11
C LEU A 49 -11.32 -5.28 -12.27
N TYR A 50 -11.45 -4.88 -11.01
CA TYR A 50 -12.50 -5.42 -10.15
C TYR A 50 -13.86 -4.87 -10.56
N GLN A 51 -14.75 -5.74 -11.06
CA GLN A 51 -16.07 -5.36 -11.56
C GLN A 51 -17.15 -5.28 -10.46
N GLY A 52 -16.79 -5.49 -9.20
CA GLY A 52 -17.74 -5.63 -8.11
C GLY A 52 -18.31 -7.05 -8.02
N ARG A 53 -18.84 -7.41 -6.85
CA ARG A 53 -19.69 -8.59 -6.71
C ARG A 53 -21.11 -8.11 -6.96
N ASP A 54 -21.77 -8.62 -7.99
CA ASP A 54 -23.22 -8.51 -8.10
C ASP A 54 -23.81 -9.05 -6.78
N GLY A 55 -24.57 -8.19 -6.09
CA GLY A 55 -25.15 -8.47 -4.78
C GLY A 55 -26.31 -9.44 -4.83
#